data_AF-E7QML1-F1
#
_entry.id   AF-E7QML1-F1
#
_cell.length_a   1.000
_cell.length_b   1.000
_cell.length_c   1.000
_cell.angle_alpha   90.00
_cell.angle_beta   90.00
_cell.angle_gamma   90.00
#
_symmetry.space_group_name_H-M   'P 1'
#
loop_
_entity.id
_entity.type
_entity.pdbx_description
1 polymer ?
#
loop_
_entity_poly.entity_id
_entity_poly.type
_entity_poly.pdbx_seq_one_letter_code
_entity_poly.pdbx_strand_id
1 'polypeptide(L)'
;MRLVQVLIPKGDRADILEALDEEGIDYAVWEETGRGKFEALVSFPVPDSGVEPVLDSLYAAGVKESSYTIVVPTETVVSERIKSLKNRYQGHRISRDELIARAEDLAPASSTFFIFLVVSTLIATTGLLLNSAATIIGAMVIAPLMGPAISASVGAVLADSDMTSRGVRLQVTGLLAAVATAAILGLLLKETVFLPPVDIRTIPQVLERTSPNFLSLFLALGSGVAGAVSVIRGAGSSLVGVAIAVALIPPAATAGLGLAWGHPGVILTAGVLVLVNLLAINLSALILLWLAGYRPEKGKHAIRAQRAVRIRIATVLSGLVLLSIVLSVVTWASFGVGTVETEANAETKAMFDSGQFGDLEFEHATVDYDIDEVLLDHPAEVTVVVSHGPNAQIPSNIATQIDERLTKTTGEEIIVHIEFVRGQHST
;
A
#
# COMPACT_ATOMS: atom_id res chain seq x y z
N MET A 1 3.42 -30.08 -6.41
CA MET A 1 2.61 -31.32 -6.40
C MET A 1 1.64 -31.21 -5.24
N ARG A 2 0.44 -31.77 -5.39
CA ARG A 2 -0.57 -31.89 -4.34
C ARG A 2 -0.95 -33.35 -4.17
N LEU A 3 -1.21 -33.75 -2.94
CA LEU A 3 -1.93 -34.98 -2.64
C LEU A 3 -3.39 -34.58 -2.45
N VAL A 4 -4.25 -35.13 -3.30
CA VAL A 4 -5.69 -34.92 -3.24
C VAL A 4 -6.31 -36.16 -2.61
N GLN A 5 -7.18 -35.96 -1.63
CA GLN A 5 -7.94 -37.01 -0.94
C GLN A 5 -9.43 -36.71 -1.09
N VAL A 6 -10.21 -37.63 -1.67
CA VAL A 6 -11.64 -37.43 -1.96
C VAL A 6 -12.44 -38.60 -1.42
N LEU A 7 -13.53 -38.32 -0.69
CA LEU A 7 -14.52 -39.33 -0.32
C LEU A 7 -15.45 -39.65 -1.49
N ILE A 8 -15.55 -40.95 -1.78
CA ILE A 8 -16.35 -41.52 -2.87
C ILE A 8 -17.76 -41.86 -2.36
N PRO A 9 -18.83 -41.31 -2.96
CA PRO A 9 -20.20 -41.71 -2.65
C PRO A 9 -20.47 -43.18 -2.98
N LYS A 10 -21.43 -43.81 -2.28
CA LYS A 10 -21.80 -45.20 -2.54
C LYS A 10 -22.31 -45.40 -3.98
N GLY A 11 -21.72 -46.37 -4.68
CA GLY A 11 -22.12 -46.76 -6.03
C GLY A 11 -21.31 -46.13 -7.15
N ASP A 12 -20.49 -45.12 -6.86
CA ASP A 12 -19.74 -44.37 -7.87
C ASP A 12 -18.25 -44.77 -7.94
N ARG A 13 -17.78 -45.71 -7.10
CA ARG A 13 -16.37 -46.12 -7.05
C ARG A 13 -15.82 -46.60 -8.40
N ALA A 14 -16.56 -47.38 -9.16
CA ALA A 14 -16.06 -47.90 -10.43
C ALA A 14 -15.76 -46.75 -11.41
N ASP A 15 -16.73 -45.85 -11.59
CA ASP A 15 -16.66 -44.71 -12.51
C ASP A 15 -15.55 -43.72 -12.10
N ILE A 16 -15.36 -43.50 -10.79
CA ILE A 16 -14.29 -42.62 -10.26
C ILE A 16 -12.90 -43.21 -10.49
N LEU A 17 -12.73 -44.51 -10.27
CA LEU A 17 -11.44 -45.16 -10.50
C LEU A 17 -11.10 -45.22 -12.00
N GLU A 18 -12.10 -45.45 -12.85
CA GLU A 18 -11.95 -45.40 -14.31
C GLU A 18 -11.49 -44.00 -14.76
N ALA A 19 -12.11 -42.93 -14.24
CA ALA A 19 -11.70 -41.56 -14.56
C ALA A 19 -10.24 -41.24 -14.15
N LEU A 20 -9.76 -41.80 -13.03
CA LEU A 20 -8.35 -41.63 -12.61
C LEU A 20 -7.38 -42.44 -13.49
N ASP A 21 -7.79 -43.63 -13.92
CA ASP A 21 -7.01 -44.48 -14.83
C ASP A 21 -6.91 -43.87 -16.24
N GLU A 22 -7.99 -43.29 -16.77
CA GLU A 22 -7.98 -42.50 -18.02
C GLU A 22 -7.01 -41.31 -17.93
N GLU A 23 -6.96 -40.66 -16.77
CA GLU A 23 -6.01 -39.60 -16.49
C GLU A 23 -4.57 -40.10 -16.25
N GLY A 24 -4.36 -41.43 -16.18
CA GLY A 24 -3.06 -42.04 -15.95
C GLY A 24 -2.47 -41.71 -14.58
N ILE A 25 -3.32 -41.49 -13.58
CA ILE A 25 -2.95 -41.08 -12.22
C ILE A 25 -2.79 -42.33 -11.35
N ASP A 26 -1.68 -42.45 -10.64
CA ASP A 26 -1.54 -43.49 -9.61
C ASP A 26 -2.33 -43.07 -8.37
N TYR A 27 -3.09 -44.00 -7.78
CA TYR A 27 -3.92 -43.71 -6.62
C TYR A 27 -3.87 -44.83 -5.57
N ALA A 28 -4.25 -44.49 -4.35
CA ALA A 28 -4.49 -45.43 -3.26
C ALA A 28 -5.95 -45.32 -2.82
N VAL A 29 -6.58 -46.45 -2.50
CA VAL A 29 -7.99 -46.52 -2.09
C VAL A 29 -8.07 -47.17 -0.71
N TRP A 30 -8.76 -46.53 0.22
CA TRP A 30 -9.12 -47.08 1.52
C TRP A 30 -10.64 -47.18 1.64
N GLU A 31 -11.14 -48.25 2.23
CA GLU A 31 -12.58 -48.37 2.49
C GLU A 31 -13.02 -47.41 3.61
N GLU A 32 -14.15 -46.74 3.42
CA GLU A 32 -14.76 -45.90 4.46
C GLU A 32 -15.62 -46.79 5.36
N THR A 33 -15.25 -46.89 6.63
CA THR A 33 -15.96 -47.71 7.63
C THR A 33 -16.83 -46.87 8.57
N GLY A 34 -17.06 -45.60 8.24
CA GLY A 34 -17.68 -44.61 9.10
C GLY A 34 -19.19 -44.49 8.86
N ARG A 35 -19.67 -43.27 8.54
CA ARG A 35 -21.11 -42.93 8.65
C ARG A 35 -21.97 -43.49 7.51
N GLY A 36 -21.40 -44.33 6.64
CA GLY A 36 -22.13 -45.12 5.64
C GLY A 36 -22.67 -44.35 4.44
N LYS A 37 -22.32 -43.06 4.30
CA LYS A 37 -22.67 -42.21 3.14
C LYS A 37 -21.66 -42.34 1.99
N PHE A 38 -20.44 -42.75 2.32
CA PHE A 38 -19.33 -42.95 1.40
C PHE A 38 -18.92 -44.41 1.45
N GLU A 39 -18.27 -44.91 0.42
CA GLU A 39 -17.77 -46.29 0.36
C GLU A 39 -16.24 -46.37 0.39
N ALA A 40 -15.55 -45.32 -0.03
CA ALA A 40 -14.10 -45.28 -0.04
C ALA A 40 -13.55 -43.85 0.07
N LEU A 41 -12.29 -43.75 0.47
CA LEU A 41 -11.42 -42.58 0.31
C LEU A 41 -10.40 -42.92 -0.77
N VAL A 42 -10.28 -42.09 -1.80
CA VAL A 42 -9.20 -42.19 -2.79
C VAL A 42 -8.19 -41.08 -2.56
N SER A 43 -6.90 -41.42 -2.58
CA SER A 43 -5.80 -40.46 -2.49
C SER A 43 -4.89 -40.59 -3.70
N PHE A 44 -4.57 -39.46 -4.33
CA PHE A 44 -3.73 -39.46 -5.52
C PHE A 44 -2.87 -38.19 -5.62
N PRO A 45 -1.65 -38.28 -6.15
CA PRO A 45 -0.80 -37.13 -6.38
C PRO A 45 -1.08 -36.50 -7.75
N VAL A 46 -1.15 -35.18 -7.79
CA VAL A 46 -1.36 -34.42 -9.02
C VAL A 46 -0.49 -33.16 -9.04
N PRO A 47 -0.02 -32.69 -10.21
CA PRO A 47 0.58 -31.36 -10.33
C PRO A 47 -0.41 -30.26 -9.92
N ASP A 48 0.09 -29.11 -9.47
CA ASP A 48 -0.72 -28.00 -8.94
C ASP A 48 -1.77 -27.52 -9.96
N SER A 49 -1.40 -27.49 -11.24
CA SER A 49 -2.28 -27.13 -12.35
C SER A 49 -3.26 -28.22 -12.78
N GLY A 50 -3.07 -29.46 -12.32
CA GLY A 50 -3.95 -30.59 -12.59
C GLY A 50 -5.03 -30.81 -11.54
N VAL A 51 -4.96 -30.14 -10.38
CA VAL A 51 -5.95 -30.30 -9.31
C VAL A 51 -7.37 -29.97 -9.80
N GLU A 52 -7.57 -28.79 -10.40
CA GLU A 52 -8.90 -28.33 -10.84
C GLU A 52 -9.44 -29.18 -12.01
N PRO A 53 -8.68 -29.49 -13.08
CA PRO A 53 -9.15 -30.40 -14.15
C PRO A 53 -9.50 -31.80 -13.66
N VAL A 54 -8.68 -32.40 -12.77
CA VAL A 54 -8.95 -33.75 -12.27
C VAL A 54 -10.19 -33.76 -11.37
N LEU A 55 -10.37 -32.75 -10.51
CA LEU A 55 -11.59 -32.63 -9.72
C LEU A 55 -12.83 -32.43 -10.60
N ASP A 56 -12.76 -31.61 -11.65
CA ASP A 56 -13.85 -31.44 -12.62
C ASP A 56 -14.24 -32.79 -13.27
N SER A 57 -13.26 -33.61 -13.65
CA SER A 57 -13.49 -34.97 -14.18
C SER A 57 -14.14 -35.89 -13.15
N LEU A 58 -13.68 -35.84 -11.90
CA LEU A 58 -14.26 -36.61 -10.81
C LEU A 58 -15.69 -36.17 -10.48
N TYR A 59 -16.00 -34.88 -10.56
CA TYR A 59 -17.36 -34.37 -10.39
C TYR A 59 -18.29 -34.84 -11.52
N ALA A 60 -17.79 -34.89 -12.75
CA ALA A 60 -18.53 -35.46 -13.87
C ALA A 60 -18.78 -36.97 -13.71
N ALA A 61 -17.88 -37.69 -13.05
CA ALA A 61 -17.96 -39.13 -12.77
C ALA A 61 -18.82 -39.49 -11.55
N GLY A 62 -19.35 -38.51 -10.79
CA GLY A 62 -20.30 -38.77 -9.69
C GLY A 62 -19.88 -38.23 -8.32
N VAL A 63 -18.64 -37.72 -8.17
CA VAL A 63 -18.25 -37.01 -6.94
C VAL A 63 -19.11 -35.74 -6.81
N LYS A 64 -19.68 -35.51 -5.63
CA LYS A 64 -20.40 -34.26 -5.36
C LYS A 64 -19.39 -33.16 -5.06
N GLU A 65 -19.62 -31.93 -5.51
CA GLU A 65 -18.81 -30.77 -5.12
C GLU A 65 -18.75 -30.60 -3.58
N SER A 66 -19.81 -31.03 -2.88
CA SER A 66 -19.87 -31.05 -1.40
C SER A 66 -19.19 -32.26 -0.76
N SER A 67 -18.58 -33.16 -1.54
CA SER A 67 -17.84 -34.30 -1.01
C SER A 67 -16.59 -33.82 -0.30
N TYR A 68 -16.28 -34.47 0.82
CA TYR A 68 -15.09 -34.14 1.61
C TYR A 68 -13.83 -34.35 0.77
N THR A 69 -13.16 -33.24 0.46
CA THR A 69 -11.97 -33.16 -0.38
C THR A 69 -10.88 -32.45 0.39
N ILE A 70 -9.73 -33.09 0.57
CA ILE A 70 -8.53 -32.48 1.15
C ILE A 70 -7.49 -32.35 0.05
N VAL A 71 -6.88 -31.17 -0.08
CA VAL A 71 -5.73 -30.93 -0.96
C VAL A 71 -4.56 -30.48 -0.10
N VAL A 72 -3.51 -31.29 0.01
CA VAL A 72 -2.31 -30.95 0.79
C VAL A 72 -1.07 -30.81 -0.10
N PRO A 73 -0.16 -29.87 0.19
CA PRO A 73 1.14 -29.81 -0.48
C PRO A 73 1.98 -31.05 -0.14
N THR A 74 2.67 -31.60 -1.14
CA THR A 74 3.62 -32.69 -0.95
C THR A 74 5.05 -32.19 -1.14
N GLU A 75 5.96 -32.60 -0.25
CA GLU A 75 7.39 -32.31 -0.38
C GLU A 75 8.01 -33.08 -1.54
N THR A 76 7.65 -34.36 -1.69
CA THR A 76 8.10 -35.22 -2.79
C THR A 76 7.06 -36.28 -3.08
N VAL A 77 6.93 -36.61 -4.36
CA VAL A 77 6.13 -37.75 -4.82
C VAL A 77 7.03 -38.57 -5.75
N VAL A 78 7.07 -39.88 -5.54
CA VAL A 78 7.82 -40.84 -6.37
C VAL A 78 6.83 -41.79 -7.02
N SER A 79 6.74 -41.76 -8.35
CA SER A 79 5.94 -42.66 -9.17
C SER A 79 6.45 -42.62 -10.62
N GLU A 80 6.28 -43.73 -11.34
CA GLU A 80 6.68 -43.85 -12.74
C GLU A 80 5.83 -42.96 -13.66
N ARG A 81 4.55 -42.77 -13.33
CA ARG A 81 3.59 -41.98 -14.13
C ARG A 81 3.67 -40.47 -13.88
N ILE A 82 4.43 -40.01 -12.88
CA ILE A 82 4.58 -38.57 -12.55
C ILE A 82 5.13 -37.77 -13.72
N LYS A 83 6.09 -38.32 -14.48
CA LYS A 83 6.73 -37.59 -15.57
C LYS A 83 5.73 -37.28 -16.69
N SER A 84 4.89 -38.25 -17.06
CA SER A 84 3.78 -38.04 -18.00
C SER A 84 2.73 -37.08 -17.44
N LEU A 85 2.41 -37.18 -16.14
CA LEU A 85 1.45 -36.28 -15.49
C LEU A 85 1.92 -34.83 -15.50
N LYS A 86 3.19 -34.56 -15.18
CA LYS A 86 3.78 -33.21 -15.25
C LYS A 86 3.83 -32.66 -16.68
N ASN A 87 4.06 -33.52 -17.68
CA ASN A 87 4.03 -33.12 -19.08
C ASN A 87 2.61 -32.84 -19.59
N ARG A 88 1.59 -33.49 -19.02
CA ARG A 88 0.17 -33.26 -19.32
C ARG A 88 -0.32 -31.95 -18.69
N TYR A 89 0.01 -31.73 -17.43
CA TYR A 89 -0.37 -30.54 -16.66
C TYR A 89 0.79 -29.55 -16.58
N GLN A 90 1.08 -28.91 -17.72
CA GLN A 90 2.08 -27.85 -17.80
C GLN A 90 1.46 -26.52 -17.36
N GLY A 91 1.62 -26.19 -16.09
CA GLY A 91 1.11 -24.93 -15.53
C GLY A 91 1.58 -24.69 -14.11
N HIS A 92 1.79 -23.42 -13.78
CA HIS A 92 2.18 -22.94 -12.45
C HIS A 92 0.99 -22.35 -11.67
N ARG A 93 -0.21 -22.43 -12.23
CA ARG A 93 -1.44 -21.94 -11.62
C ARG A 93 -1.95 -22.98 -10.62
N ILE A 94 -2.18 -22.58 -9.39
CA ILE A 94 -2.86 -23.39 -8.36
C ILE A 94 -4.39 -23.36 -8.55
N SER A 95 -5.10 -24.34 -7.98
CA SER A 95 -6.57 -24.37 -7.99
C SER A 95 -7.18 -23.16 -7.28
N ARG A 96 -8.47 -22.90 -7.52
CA ARG A 96 -9.20 -21.79 -6.89
C ARG A 96 -9.31 -21.97 -5.38
N ASP A 97 -9.65 -23.18 -4.93
CA ASP A 97 -9.78 -23.47 -3.50
C ASP A 97 -8.44 -23.31 -2.79
N GLU A 98 -7.34 -23.70 -3.44
CA GLU A 98 -6.01 -23.46 -2.91
C GLU A 98 -5.66 -21.96 -2.88
N LEU A 99 -6.07 -21.19 -3.91
CA LEU A 99 -5.89 -19.74 -3.93
C LEU A 99 -6.66 -19.06 -2.78
N ILE A 100 -7.90 -19.49 -2.52
CA ILE A 100 -8.73 -19.01 -1.41
C ILE A 100 -8.06 -19.34 -0.08
N ALA A 101 -7.70 -20.62 0.13
CA ALA A 101 -7.05 -21.07 1.37
C ALA A 101 -5.76 -20.29 1.67
N ARG A 102 -4.90 -20.10 0.67
CA ARG A 102 -3.67 -19.30 0.84
C ARG A 102 -3.97 -17.83 1.15
N ALA A 103 -4.99 -17.25 0.55
CA ALA A 103 -5.38 -15.86 0.83
C ALA A 103 -5.95 -15.70 2.26
N GLU A 104 -6.66 -16.71 2.76
CA GLU A 104 -7.15 -16.76 4.14
C GLU A 104 -6.02 -16.96 5.15
N ASP A 105 -5.05 -17.84 4.87
CA ASP A 105 -3.88 -18.07 5.72
C ASP A 105 -3.02 -16.81 5.90
N LEU A 106 -2.98 -15.94 4.87
CA LEU A 106 -2.29 -14.65 4.95
C LEU A 106 -3.05 -13.61 5.77
N ALA A 107 -4.35 -13.80 6.03
CA ALA A 107 -5.20 -12.85 6.74
C ALA A 107 -5.36 -13.29 8.20
N PRO A 108 -4.57 -12.75 9.15
CA PRO A 108 -4.66 -13.14 10.55
C PRO A 108 -6.05 -12.82 11.14
N ALA A 109 -6.32 -13.41 12.30
CA ALA A 109 -7.49 -13.03 13.10
C ALA A 109 -7.52 -11.51 13.31
N SER A 110 -8.73 -10.93 13.29
CA SER A 110 -8.91 -9.48 13.35
C SER A 110 -8.24 -8.85 14.57
N SER A 111 -8.28 -9.51 15.72
CA SER A 111 -7.58 -9.08 16.94
C SER A 111 -6.06 -9.00 16.75
N THR A 112 -5.45 -10.07 16.23
CA THR A 112 -4.00 -10.13 15.94
C THR A 112 -3.59 -9.09 14.91
N PHE A 113 -4.40 -8.89 13.86
CA PHE A 113 -4.21 -7.87 12.85
C PHE A 113 -4.10 -6.48 13.49
N PHE A 114 -5.07 -6.07 14.32
CA PHE A 114 -5.07 -4.74 14.94
C PHE A 114 -3.94 -4.56 15.95
N ILE A 115 -3.59 -5.58 16.73
CA ILE A 115 -2.47 -5.49 17.69
C ILE A 115 -1.16 -5.20 16.96
N PHE A 116 -0.83 -5.99 15.93
CA PHE A 116 0.39 -5.77 15.15
C PHE A 116 0.37 -4.46 14.38
N LEU A 117 -0.80 -4.05 13.88
CA LEU A 117 -0.95 -2.78 13.19
C LEU A 117 -0.71 -1.59 14.12
N VAL A 118 -1.28 -1.60 15.32
CA VAL A 118 -1.08 -0.54 16.33
C VAL A 118 0.39 -0.49 16.73
N VAL A 119 1.00 -1.64 17.09
CA VAL A 119 2.42 -1.70 17.47
C VAL A 119 3.33 -1.22 16.34
N SER A 120 3.10 -1.68 15.11
CA SER A 120 3.83 -1.23 13.93
C SER A 120 3.69 0.29 13.74
N THR A 121 2.48 0.83 13.86
CA THR A 121 2.23 2.26 13.67
C THR A 121 2.87 3.11 14.75
N LEU A 122 2.88 2.66 16.02
CA LEU A 122 3.61 3.34 17.09
C LEU A 122 5.11 3.40 16.78
N ILE A 123 5.72 2.28 16.36
CA ILE A 123 7.15 2.23 16.00
C ILE A 123 7.42 3.10 14.77
N ALA A 124 6.56 3.07 13.75
CA ALA A 124 6.70 3.89 12.55
C ALA A 124 6.61 5.38 12.86
N THR A 125 5.67 5.79 13.70
CA THR A 125 5.48 7.19 14.11
C THR A 125 6.69 7.69 14.88
N THR A 126 7.21 6.91 15.83
CA THR A 126 8.46 7.24 16.52
C THR A 126 9.64 7.27 15.56
N GLY A 127 9.71 6.33 14.60
CA GLY A 127 10.74 6.31 13.56
C GLY A 127 10.71 7.55 12.67
N LEU A 128 9.52 8.05 12.32
CA LEU A 128 9.33 9.31 11.59
C LEU A 128 9.87 10.48 12.42
N LEU A 129 9.43 10.64 13.68
CA LEU A 129 9.84 11.75 14.54
C LEU A 129 11.35 11.74 14.86
N LEU A 130 11.96 10.56 14.95
CA LEU A 130 13.41 10.39 15.14
C LEU A 130 14.21 10.46 13.83
N ASN A 131 13.55 10.68 12.68
CA ASN A 131 14.17 10.65 11.36
C ASN A 131 15.00 9.36 11.09
N SER A 132 14.50 8.21 11.56
CA SER A 132 15.20 6.91 11.49
C SER A 132 14.54 5.98 10.47
N ALA A 133 15.10 5.95 9.26
CA ALA A 133 14.67 5.03 8.21
C ALA A 133 14.73 3.55 8.64
N ALA A 134 15.74 3.16 9.44
CA ALA A 134 15.87 1.79 9.94
C ALA A 134 14.72 1.40 10.88
N THR A 135 14.30 2.30 11.78
CA THR A 135 13.16 2.07 12.68
C THR A 135 11.85 1.97 11.90
N ILE A 136 11.68 2.81 10.88
CA ILE A 136 10.52 2.80 9.99
C ILE A 136 10.45 1.46 9.22
N ILE A 137 11.57 0.96 8.70
CA ILE A 137 11.64 -0.34 8.02
C ILE A 137 11.30 -1.47 8.99
N GLY A 138 11.82 -1.43 10.23
CA GLY A 138 11.49 -2.40 11.27
C GLY A 138 9.99 -2.45 11.58
N ALA A 139 9.32 -1.30 11.61
CA ALA A 139 7.88 -1.23 11.77
C ALA A 139 7.11 -1.89 10.62
N MET A 140 7.53 -1.67 9.37
CA MET A 140 6.87 -2.23 8.18
C MET A 140 6.87 -3.77 8.18
N VAL A 141 7.91 -4.41 8.71
CA VAL A 141 8.00 -5.88 8.79
C VAL A 141 6.94 -6.48 9.71
N ILE A 142 6.47 -5.72 10.70
CA ILE A 142 5.48 -6.18 11.69
C ILE A 142 4.05 -6.11 11.13
N ALA A 143 3.76 -5.15 10.26
CA ALA A 143 2.39 -4.86 9.82
C ALA A 143 1.83 -5.94 8.86
N PRO A 144 0.74 -6.64 9.22
CA PRO A 144 0.18 -7.72 8.40
C PRO A 144 -0.78 -7.21 7.32
N LEU A 145 -0.33 -6.26 6.48
CA LEU A 145 -1.18 -5.61 5.46
C LEU A 145 -1.36 -6.42 4.17
N MET A 146 -0.54 -7.45 3.96
CA MET A 146 -0.65 -8.33 2.79
C MET A 146 -1.96 -9.12 2.77
N GLY A 147 -2.34 -9.72 3.89
CA GLY A 147 -3.54 -10.56 4.00
C GLY A 147 -4.80 -9.84 3.54
N PRO A 148 -5.14 -8.67 4.10
CA PRO A 148 -6.30 -7.89 3.65
C PRO A 148 -6.27 -7.51 2.16
N ALA A 149 -5.10 -7.11 1.62
CA ALA A 149 -4.94 -6.73 0.22
C ALA A 149 -5.18 -7.91 -0.74
N ILE A 150 -4.58 -9.06 -0.44
CA ILE A 150 -4.74 -10.27 -1.26
C ILE A 150 -6.13 -10.86 -1.11
N SER A 151 -6.67 -10.92 0.10
CA SER A 151 -8.03 -11.40 0.36
C SER A 151 -9.07 -10.60 -0.44
N ALA A 152 -8.95 -9.26 -0.44
CA ALA A 152 -9.81 -8.42 -1.26
C ALA A 152 -9.67 -8.70 -2.77
N SER A 153 -8.44 -8.87 -3.26
CA SER A 153 -8.15 -9.09 -4.68
C SER A 153 -8.58 -10.47 -5.17
N VAL A 154 -8.35 -11.52 -4.38
CA VAL A 154 -8.78 -12.90 -4.68
C VAL A 154 -10.30 -13.02 -4.58
N GLY A 155 -10.93 -12.46 -3.53
CA GLY A 155 -12.38 -12.40 -3.47
C GLY A 155 -12.97 -11.64 -4.66
N ALA A 156 -12.31 -10.56 -5.08
CA ALA A 156 -12.75 -9.77 -6.22
C ALA A 156 -12.65 -10.51 -7.56
N VAL A 157 -11.58 -11.28 -7.80
CA VAL A 157 -11.41 -12.02 -9.06
C VAL A 157 -12.34 -13.23 -9.16
N LEU A 158 -12.65 -13.87 -8.02
CA LEU A 158 -13.53 -15.04 -7.95
C LEU A 158 -15.01 -14.67 -7.79
N ALA A 159 -15.33 -13.37 -7.65
CA ALA A 159 -16.66 -12.85 -7.36
C ALA A 159 -17.25 -13.31 -6.01
N ASP A 160 -16.39 -13.59 -5.03
CA ASP A 160 -16.77 -13.82 -3.64
C ASP A 160 -16.95 -12.48 -2.91
N SER A 161 -18.20 -12.11 -2.61
CA SER A 161 -18.52 -10.85 -1.95
C SER A 161 -18.05 -10.78 -0.49
N ASP A 162 -18.05 -11.91 0.21
CA ASP A 162 -17.78 -11.95 1.65
C ASP A 162 -16.29 -11.81 1.89
N MET A 163 -15.49 -12.53 1.11
CA MET A 163 -14.03 -12.41 1.09
C MET A 163 -13.59 -11.00 0.62
N THR A 164 -14.21 -10.47 -0.44
CA THR A 164 -13.94 -9.09 -0.90
C THR A 164 -14.22 -8.07 0.20
N SER A 165 -15.42 -8.13 0.78
CA SER A 165 -15.88 -7.18 1.81
C SER A 165 -15.04 -7.28 3.07
N ARG A 166 -14.68 -8.50 3.50
CA ARG A 166 -13.80 -8.72 4.65
C ARG A 166 -12.41 -8.11 4.42
N GLY A 167 -11.79 -8.36 3.26
CA GLY A 167 -10.50 -7.79 2.91
C GLY A 167 -10.52 -6.26 2.86
N VAL A 168 -11.50 -5.67 2.16
CA VAL A 168 -11.67 -4.21 2.08
C VAL A 168 -11.94 -3.60 3.45
N ARG A 169 -12.80 -4.21 4.27
CA ARG A 169 -13.11 -3.72 5.61
C ARG A 169 -11.86 -3.68 6.47
N LEU A 170 -11.05 -4.73 6.48
CA LEU A 170 -9.80 -4.77 7.24
C LEU A 170 -8.78 -3.72 6.75
N GLN A 171 -8.69 -3.49 5.44
CA GLN A 171 -7.83 -2.44 4.88
C GLN A 171 -8.28 -1.05 5.36
N VAL A 172 -9.57 -0.72 5.22
CA VAL A 172 -10.10 0.59 5.57
C VAL A 172 -10.05 0.83 7.08
N THR A 173 -10.56 -0.10 7.89
CA THR A 173 -10.55 0.06 9.34
C THR A 173 -9.15 -0.02 9.91
N GLY A 174 -8.28 -0.85 9.34
CA GLY A 174 -6.87 -0.90 9.69
C GLY A 174 -6.19 0.44 9.41
N LEU A 175 -6.33 0.97 8.21
CA LEU A 175 -5.73 2.24 7.85
C LEU A 175 -6.21 3.40 8.72
N LEU A 176 -7.52 3.48 8.98
CA LEU A 176 -8.08 4.46 9.91
C LEU A 176 -7.51 4.28 11.33
N ALA A 177 -7.36 3.04 11.79
CA ALA A 177 -6.74 2.77 13.09
C ALA A 177 -5.27 3.17 13.12
N ALA A 178 -4.51 2.98 12.03
CA ALA A 178 -3.12 3.42 11.92
C ALA A 178 -3.03 4.95 12.00
N VAL A 179 -3.81 5.67 11.17
CA VAL A 179 -3.87 7.14 11.20
C VAL A 179 -4.26 7.64 12.61
N ALA A 180 -5.28 7.06 13.23
CA ALA A 180 -5.71 7.43 14.57
C ALA A 180 -4.64 7.14 15.63
N THR A 181 -3.94 5.99 15.53
CA THR A 181 -2.85 5.62 16.45
C THR A 181 -1.70 6.63 16.37
N ALA A 182 -1.28 6.98 15.15
CA ALA A 182 -0.23 7.97 14.92
C ALA A 182 -0.66 9.38 15.39
N ALA A 183 -1.92 9.77 15.16
CA ALA A 183 -2.45 11.05 15.63
C ALA A 183 -2.50 11.12 17.17
N ILE A 184 -3.00 10.07 17.83
CA ILE A 184 -3.05 10.00 19.30
C ILE A 184 -1.63 10.06 19.88
N LEU A 185 -0.69 9.27 19.34
CA LEU A 185 0.69 9.31 19.79
C LEU A 185 1.33 10.68 19.54
N GLY A 186 1.10 11.28 18.37
CA GLY A 186 1.58 12.61 18.03
C GLY A 186 1.10 13.68 19.00
N LEU A 187 -0.20 13.68 19.33
CA LEU A 187 -0.79 14.58 20.32
C LEU A 187 -0.18 14.39 21.72
N LEU A 188 -0.04 13.14 22.16
CA LEU A 188 0.57 12.82 23.45
C LEU A 188 2.03 13.29 23.51
N LEU A 189 2.81 13.10 22.45
CA LEU A 189 4.22 13.51 22.42
C LEU A 189 4.37 15.03 22.33
N LYS A 190 3.54 15.70 21.54
CA LYS A 190 3.55 17.16 21.36
C LYS A 190 3.38 17.92 22.68
N GLU A 191 2.58 17.39 23.61
CA GLU A 191 2.34 18.01 24.92
C GLU A 191 3.37 17.62 26.00
N THR A 192 4.28 16.66 25.71
CA THR A 192 5.25 16.17 26.70
C THR A 192 6.60 16.85 26.60
N VAL A 193 7.30 16.96 27.73
CA VAL A 193 8.68 17.49 27.82
C VAL A 193 9.71 16.63 27.05
N PHE A 194 9.32 15.41 26.65
CA PHE A 194 10.21 14.49 25.94
C PHE A 194 10.46 14.86 24.48
N LEU A 195 9.66 15.77 23.91
CA LEU A 195 9.86 16.25 22.54
C LEU A 195 9.96 17.78 22.55
N PRO A 196 11.10 18.38 22.15
CA PRO A 196 11.17 19.82 21.97
C PRO A 196 10.15 20.27 20.89
N PRO A 197 9.79 21.56 20.83
CA PRO A 197 8.99 22.10 19.73
C PRO A 197 9.67 21.73 18.41
N VAL A 198 9.01 20.86 17.64
CA VAL A 198 9.48 20.39 16.33
C VAL A 198 8.41 20.71 15.31
N ASP A 199 8.85 21.25 14.18
CA ASP A 199 8.03 21.29 12.98
C ASP A 199 8.19 19.95 12.26
N ILE A 200 7.09 19.20 12.12
CA ILE A 200 7.11 17.92 11.42
C ILE A 200 7.40 18.07 9.92
N ARG A 201 7.13 19.26 9.36
CA ARG A 201 7.37 19.58 7.95
C ARG A 201 8.87 19.65 7.64
N THR A 202 9.73 19.86 8.62
CA THR A 202 11.19 19.92 8.39
C THR A 202 11.87 18.55 8.54
N ILE A 203 11.13 17.51 8.92
CA ILE A 203 11.69 16.17 9.14
C ILE A 203 11.82 15.44 7.80
N PRO A 204 13.02 15.03 7.36
CA PRO A 204 13.23 14.40 6.05
C PRO A 204 12.34 13.16 5.81
N GLN A 205 12.20 12.28 6.79
CA GLN A 205 11.34 11.10 6.65
C GLN A 205 9.84 11.41 6.55
N VAL A 206 9.39 12.58 7.05
CA VAL A 206 8.01 13.07 6.86
C VAL A 206 7.89 13.72 5.49
N LEU A 207 8.85 14.56 5.10
CA LEU A 207 8.94 15.22 3.79
C LEU A 207 8.90 14.23 2.62
N GLU A 208 9.60 13.10 2.73
CA GLU A 208 9.56 12.04 1.72
C GLU A 208 8.16 11.42 1.51
N ARG A 209 7.22 11.64 2.44
CA ARG A 209 5.84 11.13 2.36
C ARG A 209 4.81 12.24 2.09
N THR A 210 5.25 13.50 2.12
CA THR A 210 4.43 14.66 1.73
C THR A 210 4.81 15.20 0.36
N SER A 211 5.98 14.86 -0.17
CA SER A 211 6.41 15.13 -1.56
C SER A 211 5.89 14.03 -2.50
N PRO A 212 4.75 14.23 -3.19
CA PRO A 212 4.13 13.15 -3.91
C PRO A 212 4.89 12.85 -5.20
N ASN A 213 5.42 11.62 -5.28
CA ASN A 213 6.27 11.19 -6.39
C ASN A 213 5.53 10.15 -7.25
N PHE A 214 5.37 10.41 -8.55
CA PHE A 214 4.79 9.44 -9.48
C PHE A 214 5.51 8.08 -9.46
N LEU A 215 6.80 8.06 -9.11
CA LEU A 215 7.57 6.82 -8.97
C LEU A 215 7.06 5.91 -7.84
N SER A 216 6.40 6.45 -6.81
CA SER A 216 5.80 5.65 -5.74
C SER A 216 4.66 4.77 -6.25
N LEU A 217 4.00 5.16 -7.35
CA LEU A 217 2.97 4.35 -7.99
C LEU A 217 3.53 3.03 -8.52
N PHE A 218 4.75 3.03 -9.08
CA PHE A 218 5.40 1.79 -9.54
C PHE A 218 5.71 0.85 -8.38
N LEU A 219 6.09 1.40 -7.22
CA LEU A 219 6.27 0.61 -6.00
C LEU A 219 4.94 -0.06 -5.60
N ALA A 220 3.85 0.69 -5.53
CA ALA A 220 2.54 0.15 -5.17
C ALA A 220 2.02 -0.89 -6.17
N LEU A 221 2.10 -0.59 -7.47
CA LEU A 221 1.72 -1.54 -8.53
C LEU A 221 2.58 -2.81 -8.45
N GLY A 222 3.90 -2.66 -8.28
CA GLY A 222 4.85 -3.76 -8.14
C GLY A 222 4.55 -4.63 -6.91
N SER A 223 4.24 -4.02 -5.77
CA SER A 223 3.83 -4.73 -4.55
C SER A 223 2.56 -5.56 -4.75
N GLY A 224 1.56 -5.04 -5.46
CA GLY A 224 0.36 -5.82 -5.80
C GLY A 224 0.61 -6.96 -6.78
N VAL A 225 1.47 -6.75 -7.80
CA VAL A 225 1.91 -7.82 -8.70
C VAL A 225 2.65 -8.91 -7.93
N ALA A 226 3.63 -8.52 -7.10
CA ALA A 226 4.39 -9.45 -6.27
C ALA A 226 3.47 -10.21 -5.29
N GLY A 227 2.48 -9.50 -4.73
CA GLY A 227 1.34 -10.06 -4.00
C GLY A 227 0.63 -11.19 -4.72
N ALA A 228 0.08 -10.91 -5.89
CA ALA A 228 -0.61 -11.92 -6.69
C ALA A 228 0.33 -13.09 -7.08
N VAL A 229 1.56 -12.81 -7.52
CA VAL A 229 2.54 -13.87 -7.85
C VAL A 229 2.86 -14.73 -6.64
N SER A 230 3.04 -14.14 -5.47
CA SER A 230 3.41 -14.88 -4.26
C SER A 230 2.36 -15.91 -3.86
N VAL A 231 1.08 -15.60 -4.07
CA VAL A 231 -0.02 -16.51 -3.74
C VAL A 231 -0.20 -17.56 -4.84
N ILE A 232 -0.06 -17.18 -6.11
CA ILE A 232 -0.09 -18.13 -7.23
C ILE A 232 1.04 -19.16 -7.11
N ARG A 233 2.27 -18.72 -6.80
CA ARG A 233 3.47 -19.56 -6.81
C ARG A 233 3.86 -20.11 -5.44
N GLY A 234 3.29 -19.60 -4.35
CA GLY A 234 3.59 -20.04 -2.99
C GLY A 234 4.97 -19.62 -2.49
N ALA A 235 5.48 -18.48 -2.96
CA ALA A 235 6.84 -18.05 -2.68
C ALA A 235 6.90 -16.55 -2.31
N GLY A 236 7.71 -16.21 -1.30
CA GLY A 236 8.09 -14.83 -0.99
C GLY A 236 7.04 -14.00 -0.24
N SER A 237 6.06 -14.63 0.43
CA SER A 237 4.99 -13.90 1.14
C SER A 237 5.52 -12.92 2.20
N SER A 238 6.58 -13.27 2.92
CA SER A 238 7.18 -12.37 3.92
C SER A 238 7.76 -11.10 3.31
N LEU A 239 8.56 -11.21 2.24
CA LEU A 239 9.18 -10.06 1.55
C LEU A 239 8.13 -9.16 0.88
N VAL A 240 7.10 -9.76 0.30
CA VAL A 240 5.98 -9.03 -0.29
C VAL A 240 5.18 -8.30 0.78
N GLY A 241 4.99 -8.90 1.95
CA GLY A 241 4.35 -8.25 3.09
C GLY A 241 5.05 -6.96 3.47
N VAL A 242 6.38 -6.96 3.53
CA VAL A 242 7.18 -5.75 3.74
C VAL A 242 6.92 -4.73 2.64
N ALA A 243 6.95 -5.12 1.36
CA ALA A 243 6.75 -4.19 0.24
C ALA A 243 5.35 -3.52 0.25
N ILE A 244 4.31 -4.23 0.65
CA ILE A 244 2.96 -3.68 0.84
C ILE A 244 2.92 -2.73 2.05
N ALA A 245 3.57 -3.11 3.15
CA ALA A 245 3.63 -2.28 4.35
C ALA A 245 4.44 -0.99 4.14
N VAL A 246 5.53 -1.04 3.36
CA VAL A 246 6.33 0.12 2.96
C VAL A 246 5.45 1.19 2.30
N ALA A 247 4.53 0.77 1.44
CA ALA A 247 3.66 1.68 0.70
C ALA A 247 2.50 2.26 1.53
N LEU A 248 2.17 1.68 2.68
CA LEU A 248 0.94 2.01 3.42
C LEU A 248 1.19 2.56 4.83
N ILE A 249 2.06 1.94 5.63
CA ILE A 249 2.23 2.30 7.05
C ILE A 249 2.84 3.69 7.23
N PRO A 250 3.99 4.04 6.61
CA PRO A 250 4.57 5.36 6.84
C PRO A 250 3.68 6.50 6.34
N PRO A 251 3.10 6.45 5.12
CA PRO A 251 2.16 7.49 4.70
C PRO A 251 0.94 7.60 5.63
N ALA A 252 0.42 6.49 6.17
CA ALA A 252 -0.66 6.53 7.15
C ALA A 252 -0.24 7.19 8.48
N ALA A 253 0.96 6.86 8.96
CA ALA A 253 1.52 7.47 10.16
C ALA A 253 1.79 8.97 9.97
N THR A 254 2.31 9.37 8.79
CA THR A 254 2.50 10.77 8.41
C THR A 254 1.18 11.53 8.38
N ALA A 255 0.12 10.96 7.80
CA ALA A 255 -1.21 11.58 7.82
C ALA A 255 -1.72 11.78 9.27
N GLY A 256 -1.48 10.80 10.15
CA GLY A 256 -1.79 10.91 11.58
C GLY A 256 -0.98 12.00 12.29
N LEU A 257 0.31 12.13 12.01
CA LEU A 257 1.14 13.24 12.51
C LEU A 257 0.62 14.60 12.02
N GLY A 258 0.22 14.70 10.75
CA GLY A 258 -0.43 15.89 10.21
C GLY A 258 -1.68 16.30 11.00
N LEU A 259 -2.52 15.33 11.39
CA LEU A 259 -3.67 15.57 12.26
C LEU A 259 -3.28 16.06 13.66
N ALA A 260 -2.20 15.53 14.23
CA ALA A 260 -1.73 15.92 15.56
C ALA A 260 -1.13 17.35 15.59
N TRP A 261 -0.44 17.76 14.53
CA TRP A 261 0.11 19.11 14.42
C TRP A 261 -0.87 20.13 13.84
N GLY A 262 -1.91 19.67 13.13
CA GLY A 262 -2.92 20.53 12.52
C GLY A 262 -2.51 21.07 11.15
N HIS A 263 -1.60 20.39 10.43
CA HIS A 263 -1.15 20.79 9.09
C HIS A 263 -2.02 20.13 7.98
N PRO A 264 -2.93 20.88 7.33
CA PRO A 264 -3.84 20.33 6.32
C PRO A 264 -3.10 19.78 5.10
N GLY A 265 -2.04 20.47 4.65
CA GLY A 265 -1.18 20.01 3.55
C GLY A 265 -0.62 18.61 3.78
N VAL A 266 -0.05 18.34 4.97
CA VAL A 266 0.51 17.03 5.33
C VAL A 266 -0.56 15.94 5.35
N ILE A 267 -1.75 16.25 5.90
CA ILE A 267 -2.88 15.32 5.96
C ILE A 267 -3.32 14.94 4.54
N LEU A 268 -3.46 15.94 3.66
CA LEU A 268 -3.92 15.75 2.30
C LEU A 268 -2.90 14.97 1.46
N THR A 269 -1.63 15.38 1.45
CA THR A 269 -0.58 14.73 0.64
C THR A 269 -0.39 13.27 1.05
N ALA A 270 -0.22 13.02 2.35
CA ALA A 270 0.04 11.68 2.85
C ALA A 270 -1.22 10.80 2.75
N GLY A 271 -2.40 11.37 3.02
CA GLY A 271 -3.68 10.68 2.85
C GLY A 271 -3.95 10.26 1.41
N VAL A 272 -3.75 11.15 0.43
CA VAL A 272 -3.88 10.81 -0.99
C VAL A 272 -2.87 9.75 -1.39
N LEU A 273 -1.61 9.87 -0.95
CA LEU A 273 -0.56 8.87 -1.23
C LEU A 273 -0.95 7.47 -0.73
N VAL A 274 -1.46 7.37 0.51
CA VAL A 274 -1.99 6.12 1.06
C VAL A 274 -3.08 5.54 0.17
N LEU A 275 -4.07 6.36 -0.22
CA LEU A 275 -5.22 5.90 -0.99
C LEU A 275 -4.82 5.45 -2.40
N VAL A 276 -3.95 6.20 -3.07
CA VAL A 276 -3.38 5.83 -4.37
C VAL A 276 -2.65 4.49 -4.26
N ASN A 277 -1.78 4.33 -3.26
CA ASN A 277 -1.04 3.09 -3.05
C ASN A 277 -1.99 1.91 -2.78
N LEU A 278 -2.99 2.10 -1.93
CA LEU A 278 -3.99 1.09 -1.62
C LEU A 278 -4.75 0.63 -2.87
N LEU A 279 -5.25 1.57 -3.68
CA LEU A 279 -5.96 1.23 -4.91
C LEU A 279 -5.04 0.58 -5.94
N ALA A 280 -3.81 1.09 -6.10
CA ALA A 280 -2.83 0.54 -7.04
C ALA A 280 -2.45 -0.90 -6.71
N ILE A 281 -2.19 -1.22 -5.43
CA ILE A 281 -1.88 -2.58 -4.96
C ILE A 281 -3.05 -3.54 -5.28
N ASN A 282 -4.28 -3.17 -4.91
CA ASN A 282 -5.44 -4.02 -5.17
C ASN A 282 -5.72 -4.16 -6.68
N LEU A 283 -5.57 -3.08 -7.45
CA LEU A 283 -5.80 -3.08 -8.88
C LEU A 283 -4.81 -3.98 -9.62
N SER A 284 -3.52 -3.86 -9.33
CA SER A 284 -2.49 -4.65 -10.02
C SER A 284 -2.58 -6.13 -9.63
N ALA A 285 -2.86 -6.44 -8.37
CA ALA A 285 -3.13 -7.81 -7.93
C ALA A 285 -4.36 -8.40 -8.64
N LEU A 286 -5.47 -7.66 -8.69
CA LEU A 286 -6.71 -8.07 -9.36
C LEU A 286 -6.50 -8.30 -10.87
N ILE A 287 -5.83 -7.37 -11.55
CA ILE A 287 -5.51 -7.50 -12.98
C ILE A 287 -4.64 -8.74 -13.22
N LEU A 288 -3.60 -8.96 -12.40
CA LEU A 288 -2.72 -10.11 -12.58
C LEU A 288 -3.46 -11.44 -12.36
N LEU A 289 -4.29 -11.53 -11.32
CA LEU A 289 -5.09 -12.72 -11.07
C LEU A 289 -6.06 -12.98 -12.23
N TRP A 290 -6.69 -11.93 -12.78
CA TRP A 290 -7.54 -12.04 -13.95
C TRP A 290 -6.79 -12.53 -15.19
N LEU A 291 -5.59 -11.96 -15.44
CA LEU A 291 -4.71 -12.37 -16.54
C LEU A 291 -4.18 -13.81 -16.37
N ALA A 292 -3.97 -14.25 -15.13
CA ALA A 292 -3.61 -15.63 -14.81
C ALA A 292 -4.76 -16.63 -15.03
N GLY A 293 -5.96 -16.16 -15.39
CA GLY A 293 -7.09 -17.00 -15.78
C GLY A 293 -8.03 -17.38 -14.64
N TYR A 294 -7.86 -16.79 -13.45
CA TYR A 294 -8.84 -16.93 -12.37
C TYR A 294 -10.13 -16.22 -12.76
N ARG A 295 -11.23 -16.95 -12.77
CA ARG A 295 -12.57 -16.48 -13.14
C ARG A 295 -13.60 -17.02 -12.16
N PRO A 296 -14.78 -16.42 -12.03
CA PRO A 296 -15.90 -16.98 -11.26
C PRO A 296 -16.34 -18.36 -11.79
N GLU A 297 -17.05 -19.15 -10.99
CA GLU A 297 -17.55 -20.49 -11.34
C GLU A 297 -18.33 -20.53 -12.67
N LYS A 298 -18.24 -21.68 -13.36
CA LYS A 298 -18.98 -21.96 -14.59
C LYS A 298 -20.41 -22.35 -14.22
N GLY A 299 -21.38 -21.49 -14.54
CA GLY A 299 -22.80 -21.75 -14.31
C GLY A 299 -23.68 -20.69 -14.95
N LYS A 300 -25.02 -20.78 -14.77
CA LYS A 300 -25.99 -19.82 -15.33
C LYS A 300 -25.74 -18.36 -14.92
N HIS A 301 -24.96 -18.14 -13.85
CA HIS A 301 -24.57 -16.82 -13.33
C HIS A 301 -23.15 -16.36 -13.73
N ALA A 302 -22.37 -17.18 -14.45
CA ALA A 302 -20.96 -16.88 -14.79
C ALA A 302 -20.79 -15.59 -15.60
N ILE A 303 -21.71 -15.30 -16.53
CA ILE A 303 -21.68 -14.08 -17.35
C ILE A 303 -21.89 -12.84 -16.47
N ARG A 304 -22.82 -12.90 -15.50
CA ARG A 304 -23.09 -11.80 -14.56
C ARG A 304 -21.91 -11.61 -13.60
N ALA A 305 -21.30 -12.70 -13.14
CA ALA A 305 -20.12 -12.65 -12.28
C ALA A 305 -18.90 -12.04 -13.01
N GLN A 306 -18.62 -12.45 -14.25
CA GLN A 306 -17.53 -11.84 -15.05
C GLN A 306 -17.76 -10.36 -15.36
N ARG A 307 -19.02 -9.94 -15.53
CA ARG A 307 -19.37 -8.53 -15.66
C ARG A 307 -19.12 -7.78 -14.35
N ALA A 308 -19.45 -8.36 -13.21
CA ALA A 308 -19.20 -7.77 -11.90
C ALA A 308 -17.70 -7.53 -11.66
N VAL A 309 -16.83 -8.49 -12.00
CA VAL A 309 -15.37 -8.30 -11.88
C VAL A 309 -14.86 -7.19 -12.78
N ARG A 310 -15.31 -7.13 -14.05
CA ARG A 310 -14.95 -6.03 -14.97
C ARG A 310 -15.41 -4.66 -14.45
N ILE A 311 -16.61 -4.58 -13.90
CA ILE A 311 -17.11 -3.35 -13.27
C ILE A 311 -16.24 -2.97 -12.09
N ARG A 312 -15.86 -3.93 -11.22
CA ARG A 312 -14.95 -3.66 -10.09
C ARG A 312 -13.59 -3.14 -10.55
N ILE A 313 -12.98 -3.76 -11.57
CA ILE A 313 -11.73 -3.26 -12.18
C ILE A 313 -11.93 -1.82 -12.65
N ALA A 314 -13.02 -1.53 -13.37
CA ALA A 314 -13.31 -0.19 -13.85
C ALA A 314 -13.54 0.81 -12.70
N THR A 315 -14.22 0.42 -11.61
CA THR A 315 -14.42 1.26 -10.42
C THR A 315 -13.10 1.59 -9.73
N VAL A 316 -12.26 0.58 -9.47
CA VAL A 316 -10.95 0.78 -8.84
C VAL A 316 -10.04 1.62 -9.74
N LEU A 317 -10.04 1.36 -11.05
CA LEU A 317 -9.28 2.16 -12.02
C LEU A 317 -9.78 3.61 -12.07
N SER A 318 -11.09 3.84 -12.05
CA SER A 318 -11.66 5.19 -12.06
C SER A 318 -11.29 5.96 -10.79
N GLY A 319 -11.35 5.30 -9.63
CA GLY A 319 -10.88 5.87 -8.37
C GLY A 319 -9.38 6.18 -8.39
N LEU A 320 -8.56 5.30 -8.96
CA LEU A 320 -7.13 5.52 -9.11
C LEU A 320 -6.83 6.70 -10.04
N VAL A 321 -7.53 6.83 -11.17
CA VAL A 321 -7.39 7.96 -12.10
C VAL A 321 -7.80 9.26 -11.41
N LEU A 322 -8.94 9.27 -10.71
CA LEU A 322 -9.40 10.44 -9.96
C LEU A 322 -8.36 10.86 -8.92
N LEU A 323 -7.87 9.94 -8.10
CA LEU A 323 -6.85 10.25 -7.09
C LEU A 323 -5.51 10.60 -7.72
N SER A 324 -5.16 10.07 -8.88
CA SER A 324 -3.94 10.45 -9.60
C SER A 324 -4.02 11.89 -10.13
N ILE A 325 -5.21 12.34 -10.52
CA ILE A 325 -5.44 13.76 -10.87
C ILE A 325 -5.25 14.63 -9.62
N VAL A 326 -5.87 14.25 -8.50
CA VAL A 326 -5.69 14.97 -7.22
C VAL A 326 -4.21 15.01 -6.83
N LEU A 327 -3.52 13.87 -6.93
CA LEU A 327 -2.08 13.78 -6.66
C LEU A 327 -1.28 14.70 -7.57
N SER A 328 -1.61 14.77 -8.87
CA SER A 328 -0.92 15.63 -9.83
C SER A 328 -1.08 17.12 -9.48
N VAL A 329 -2.28 17.53 -9.05
CA VAL A 329 -2.55 18.90 -8.59
C VAL A 329 -1.75 19.21 -7.33
N VAL A 330 -1.76 18.30 -6.34
CA VAL A 330 -1.00 18.46 -5.10
C VAL A 330 0.51 18.47 -5.34
N THR A 331 1.00 17.62 -6.23
CA THR A 331 2.41 17.60 -6.65
C THR A 331 2.79 18.94 -7.28
N TRP A 332 1.95 19.47 -8.18
CA TRP A 332 2.19 20.77 -8.79
C TRP A 332 2.24 21.89 -7.74
N ALA A 333 1.28 21.92 -6.81
CA ALA A 333 1.29 22.90 -5.71
C ALA A 333 2.55 22.78 -4.83
N SER A 334 2.96 21.55 -4.51
CA SER A 334 4.20 21.29 -3.75
C SER A 334 5.46 21.77 -4.48
N PHE A 335 5.50 21.71 -5.81
CA PHE A 335 6.59 22.32 -6.59
C PHE A 335 6.58 23.85 -6.52
N GLY A 336 5.39 24.48 -6.48
CA GLY A 336 5.25 25.92 -6.25
C GLY A 336 5.89 26.34 -4.92
N VAL A 337 5.52 25.67 -3.82
CA VAL A 337 6.10 25.94 -2.50
C VAL A 337 7.63 25.84 -2.50
N GLY A 338 8.18 24.73 -3.03
CA GLY A 338 9.63 24.54 -3.04
C GLY A 338 10.39 25.54 -3.93
N THR A 339 9.73 26.04 -4.98
CA THR A 339 10.29 27.10 -5.84
C THR A 339 10.37 28.42 -5.07
N VAL A 340 9.28 28.83 -4.42
CA VAL A 340 9.25 30.04 -3.58
C VAL A 340 10.30 29.97 -2.48
N GLU A 341 10.43 28.84 -1.77
CA GLU A 341 11.42 28.69 -0.68
C GLU A 341 12.86 28.82 -1.18
N THR A 342 13.17 28.20 -2.33
CA THR A 342 14.51 28.23 -2.93
C THR A 342 14.84 29.61 -3.49
N GLU A 343 13.91 30.21 -4.22
CA GLU A 343 14.10 31.52 -4.85
C GLU A 343 14.09 32.65 -3.81
N ALA A 344 13.24 32.59 -2.79
CA ALA A 344 13.21 33.57 -1.70
C ALA A 344 14.57 33.67 -1.01
N ASN A 345 15.18 32.55 -0.65
CA ASN A 345 16.51 32.55 -0.04
C ASN A 345 17.60 33.01 -1.02
N ALA A 346 17.57 32.54 -2.27
CA ALA A 346 18.61 32.85 -3.26
C ALA A 346 18.59 34.33 -3.71
N GLU A 347 17.42 34.83 -4.08
CA GLU A 347 17.24 36.21 -4.56
C GLU A 347 17.43 37.21 -3.41
N THR A 348 16.86 36.94 -2.23
CA THR A 348 17.05 37.84 -1.08
C THR A 348 18.53 37.97 -0.74
N LYS A 349 19.26 36.85 -0.63
CA LYS A 349 20.70 36.87 -0.42
C LYS A 349 21.44 37.65 -1.50
N ALA A 350 21.10 37.44 -2.77
CA ALA A 350 21.73 38.17 -3.88
C ALA A 350 21.51 39.69 -3.82
N MET A 351 20.33 40.14 -3.37
CA MET A 351 20.05 41.57 -3.18
C MET A 351 20.93 42.18 -2.09
N PHE A 352 21.12 41.49 -0.95
CA PHE A 352 22.02 41.96 0.12
C PHE A 352 23.49 41.93 -0.31
N ASP A 353 23.94 40.85 -0.96
CA ASP A 353 25.32 40.71 -1.47
C ASP A 353 25.68 41.76 -2.53
N SER A 354 24.68 42.29 -3.26
CA SER A 354 24.87 43.37 -4.25
C SER A 354 25.19 44.73 -3.62
N GLY A 355 25.07 44.88 -2.30
CA GLY A 355 25.27 46.14 -1.59
C GLY A 355 24.10 47.14 -1.73
N GLN A 356 22.96 46.69 -2.29
CA GLN A 356 21.77 47.53 -2.52
C GLN A 356 21.19 48.12 -1.22
N PHE A 357 21.44 47.47 -0.08
CA PHE A 357 20.87 47.84 1.22
C PHE A 357 21.90 48.36 2.24
N GLY A 358 23.09 48.79 1.78
CA GLY A 358 24.11 49.40 2.63
C GLY A 358 24.73 48.42 3.63
N ASP A 359 24.84 48.81 4.90
CA ASP A 359 25.48 48.06 5.99
C ASP A 359 24.57 46.98 6.62
N LEU A 360 23.57 46.49 5.88
CA LEU A 360 22.67 45.42 6.33
C LEU A 360 23.22 44.06 5.87
N GLU A 361 23.34 43.12 6.81
CA GLU A 361 23.79 41.75 6.54
C GLU A 361 22.58 40.80 6.56
N PHE A 362 22.49 39.93 5.56
CA PHE A 362 21.45 38.91 5.47
C PHE A 362 21.82 37.69 6.33
N GLU A 363 20.93 37.32 7.25
CA GLU A 363 21.12 36.12 8.08
C GLU A 363 20.46 34.90 7.42
N HIS A 364 19.14 34.97 7.22
CA HIS A 364 18.34 33.93 6.58
C HIS A 364 16.96 34.47 6.18
N ALA A 365 16.27 33.77 5.28
CA ALA A 365 14.85 33.96 5.02
C ALA A 365 14.10 32.69 5.40
N THR A 366 13.04 32.86 6.19
CA THR A 366 12.09 31.81 6.54
C THR A 366 10.85 32.03 5.70
N VAL A 367 10.41 31.00 4.99
CA VAL A 367 9.17 31.03 4.20
C VAL A 367 8.12 30.25 4.97
N ASP A 368 7.02 30.90 5.32
CA ASP A 368 5.80 30.24 5.74
C ASP A 368 4.87 30.20 4.53
N TYR A 369 4.90 29.08 3.84
CA TYR A 369 4.08 28.85 2.66
C TYR A 369 3.72 27.37 2.56
N ASP A 370 2.43 27.06 2.67
CA ASP A 370 1.93 25.68 2.65
C ASP A 370 1.14 25.37 1.37
N ILE A 371 0.93 24.07 1.12
CA ILE A 371 0.24 23.58 -0.09
C ILE A 371 -1.20 24.11 -0.18
N ASP A 372 -1.90 24.24 0.95
CA ASP A 372 -3.27 24.77 0.96
C ASP A 372 -3.33 26.25 0.59
N GLU A 373 -2.28 27.02 0.86
CA GLU A 373 -2.20 28.44 0.45
C GLU A 373 -2.04 28.56 -1.07
N VAL A 374 -1.18 27.74 -1.69
CA VAL A 374 -1.10 27.64 -3.16
C VAL A 374 -2.45 27.27 -3.78
N LEU A 375 -3.17 26.32 -3.18
CA LEU A 375 -4.44 25.82 -3.71
C LEU A 375 -5.60 26.82 -3.54
N LEU A 376 -5.53 27.67 -2.50
CA LEU A 376 -6.53 28.68 -2.18
C LEU A 376 -6.17 30.07 -2.71
N ASP A 377 -5.06 30.21 -3.44
CA ASP A 377 -4.57 31.48 -3.99
C ASP A 377 -4.30 32.50 -2.87
N HIS A 378 -3.63 32.05 -1.80
CA HIS A 378 -3.17 32.88 -0.69
C HIS A 378 -1.70 33.25 -0.86
N PRO A 379 -1.31 34.48 -0.49
CA PRO A 379 0.05 34.96 -0.68
C PRO A 379 1.02 34.24 0.26
N ALA A 380 2.25 34.00 -0.22
CA ALA A 380 3.30 33.41 0.58
C ALA A 380 3.88 34.42 1.58
N GLU A 381 4.07 34.03 2.83
CA GLU A 381 4.68 34.89 3.84
C GLU A 381 6.19 34.61 3.93
N VAL A 382 7.01 35.61 3.63
CA VAL A 382 8.47 35.51 3.68
C VAL A 382 8.99 36.42 4.79
N THR A 383 9.55 35.82 5.84
CA THR A 383 10.21 36.54 6.92
C THR A 383 11.72 36.58 6.67
N VAL A 384 12.23 37.77 6.37
CA VAL A 384 13.65 38.02 6.12
C VAL A 384 14.29 38.57 7.39
N VAL A 385 15.27 37.83 7.92
CA VAL A 385 16.04 38.24 9.09
C VAL A 385 17.34 38.90 8.65
N VAL A 386 17.53 40.13 9.11
CA VAL A 386 18.68 40.97 8.75
C VAL A 386 19.36 41.53 9.98
N SER A 387 20.68 41.49 10.00
CA SER A 387 21.49 42.09 11.05
C SER A 387 22.03 43.46 10.61
N HIS A 388 22.20 44.35 11.59
CA HIS A 388 22.64 45.72 11.31
C HIS A 388 23.60 46.27 12.39
N GLY A 389 24.52 47.12 11.95
CA GLY A 389 25.43 47.85 12.84
C GLY A 389 24.73 48.93 13.69
N PRO A 390 25.38 49.45 14.75
CA PRO A 390 24.79 50.41 15.68
C PRO A 390 24.29 51.73 15.04
N ASN A 391 24.89 52.11 13.91
CA ASN A 391 24.63 53.37 13.21
C ASN A 391 24.10 53.16 11.78
N ALA A 392 23.68 51.93 11.44
CA ALA A 392 23.17 51.63 10.10
C ALA A 392 21.87 52.42 9.85
N GLN A 393 21.78 53.08 8.69
CA GLN A 393 20.54 53.71 8.24
C GLN A 393 19.67 52.64 7.58
N ILE A 394 18.49 52.40 8.14
CA ILE A 394 17.54 51.39 7.65
C ILE A 394 16.63 52.05 6.59
N PRO A 395 16.68 51.63 5.31
CA PRO A 395 15.73 52.09 4.31
C PRO A 395 14.29 51.67 4.68
N SER A 396 13.31 52.55 4.45
CA SER A 396 11.90 52.27 4.80
C SER A 396 11.16 51.38 3.81
N ASN A 397 11.76 51.06 2.65
CA ASN A 397 11.13 50.36 1.53
C ASN A 397 11.80 49.02 1.19
N ILE A 398 12.59 48.44 2.09
CA ILE A 398 13.26 47.15 1.85
C ILE A 398 12.23 46.04 1.60
N ALA A 399 11.18 45.98 2.43
CA ALA A 399 10.14 44.96 2.31
C ALA A 399 9.48 44.99 0.94
N THR A 400 9.09 46.17 0.46
CA THR A 400 8.48 46.36 -0.88
C THR A 400 9.45 46.01 -2.00
N GLN A 401 10.74 46.33 -1.87
CA GLN A 401 11.74 45.97 -2.89
C GLN A 401 11.96 44.46 -2.99
N ILE A 402 11.99 43.76 -1.86
CA ILE A 402 12.13 42.31 -1.81
C ILE A 402 10.85 41.66 -2.36
N ASP A 403 9.67 42.10 -1.91
CA ASP A 403 8.36 41.67 -2.42
C ASP A 403 8.29 41.77 -3.95
N GLU A 404 8.48 42.98 -4.52
CA GLU A 404 8.44 43.19 -5.98
C GLU A 404 9.43 42.29 -6.74
N ARG A 405 10.60 42.03 -6.14
CA ARG A 405 11.63 41.18 -6.74
C ARG A 405 11.21 39.71 -6.70
N LEU A 406 10.74 39.25 -5.56
CA LEU A 406 10.33 37.86 -5.35
C LEU A 406 9.08 37.54 -6.17
N THR A 407 8.02 38.37 -6.10
CA THR A 407 6.80 38.17 -6.90
C THR A 407 7.08 38.15 -8.40
N LYS A 408 8.03 38.94 -8.88
CA LYS A 408 8.44 38.90 -10.29
C LYS A 408 9.19 37.61 -10.67
N THR A 409 9.89 37.00 -9.73
CA THR A 409 10.75 35.84 -9.97
C THR A 409 9.98 34.54 -9.81
N THR A 410 9.23 34.42 -8.72
CA THR A 410 8.42 33.25 -8.38
C THR A 410 7.11 33.19 -9.16
N GLY A 411 6.56 34.35 -9.56
CA GLY A 411 5.23 34.46 -10.15
C GLY A 411 4.07 34.36 -9.15
N GLU A 412 4.38 34.29 -7.85
CA GLU A 412 3.41 34.20 -6.74
C GLU A 412 3.30 35.55 -6.00
N GLU A 413 2.13 35.84 -5.43
CA GLU A 413 1.95 37.00 -4.57
C GLU A 413 2.65 36.76 -3.22
N ILE A 414 3.51 37.70 -2.78
CA ILE A 414 4.37 37.50 -1.61
C ILE A 414 4.20 38.64 -0.62
N ILE A 415 4.05 38.30 0.66
CA ILE A 415 4.07 39.27 1.76
C ILE A 415 5.42 39.15 2.46
N VAL A 416 6.20 40.23 2.43
CA VAL A 416 7.53 40.25 3.06
C VAL A 416 7.48 40.93 4.43
N HIS A 417 7.88 40.18 5.45
CA HIS A 417 8.18 40.68 6.79
C HIS A 417 9.69 40.81 6.96
N ILE A 418 10.15 41.92 7.53
CA ILE A 418 11.57 42.13 7.82
C ILE A 418 11.77 42.22 9.33
N GLU A 419 12.61 41.34 9.84
CA GLU A 419 13.05 41.35 11.23
C GLU A 419 14.47 41.89 11.32
N PHE A 420 14.62 43.03 12.01
CA PHE A 420 15.90 43.64 12.27
C PHE A 420 16.47 43.13 13.59
N VAL A 421 17.60 42.43 13.51
CA VAL A 421 18.30 41.89 14.68
C VAL A 421 19.57 42.70 14.91
N ARG A 422 19.80 43.10 16.15
CA ARG A 422 21.02 43.80 16.53
C ARG A 422 22.10 42.80 16.94
N GLY A 423 23.06 42.56 16.06
CA GLY A 423 24.23 41.72 16.34
C GLY A 423 25.28 42.43 17.21
N GLN A 424 25.90 41.70 18.13
CA GLN A 424 27.10 42.14 18.83
C GLN A 424 28.20 41.11 18.59
N HIS A 425 29.21 41.48 17.80
CA HIS A 425 30.35 40.62 17.52
C HIS A 425 31.41 40.81 18.62
N SER A 426 31.93 39.70 19.16
CA SER A 426 33.20 39.75 19.90
C SER A 426 34.32 39.85 18.87
N THR A 427 35.15 40.88 18.97
CA THR A 427 36.45 40.92 18.30
C THR A 427 37.44 39.98 18.95
#